data_AF-A0A1H9Y7P4-F1
#
_entry.id   AF-A0A1H9Y7P4-F1
#
_cell.length_a   1.000
_cell.length_b   1.000
_cell.length_c   1.000
_cell.angle_alpha   90.00
_cell.angle_beta   90.00
_cell.angle_gamma   90.00
#
_symmetry.space_group_name_H-M   'P 1'
#
loop_
_entity.id
_entity.type
_entity.pdbx_description
1 polymer ?
#
loop_
_entity_poly.entity_id
_entity_poly.type
_entity_poly.pdbx_seq_one_letter_code
_entity_poly.pdbx_strand_id
1 'polypeptide(L)'
;MQLSKTDTFSKKFRIHDVVFRDRRYSNSEQDAMTQLLDSLITNSPVSPALGASAETDLYRRRLQRLPRRVLQVFLLSRLDDFSYTDIAQLLDVDAATVERCMTAALERCVSESAEHDPARAILLQALRWYVHLQSPQATASQRIEFRHWLDADPRHLAAFQNSEQFWRTLQGPAEILGASGWHRRKPRVYFGWVLVTMLLCGLLVTAEAYS
;
A
#
# COMPACT_ATOMS: atom_id res chain seq x y z
N MET A 1 -13.34 50.53 9.76
CA MET A 1 -13.01 49.61 10.86
C MET A 1 -12.66 48.27 10.21
N GLN A 2 -11.36 48.05 10.00
CA GLN A 2 -10.81 47.04 9.10
C GLN A 2 -10.89 45.63 9.70
N LEU A 3 -11.35 44.67 8.89
CA LEU A 3 -11.13 43.24 9.09
C LEU A 3 -9.64 42.92 8.88
N SER A 4 -9.05 42.09 9.73
CA SER A 4 -8.06 41.12 9.24
C SER A 4 -7.98 39.92 10.18
N LYS A 5 -8.23 38.75 9.60
CA LYS A 5 -8.24 37.42 10.20
C LYS A 5 -6.82 36.87 10.26
N THR A 6 -6.53 36.15 11.35
CA THR A 6 -5.73 34.91 11.38
C THR A 6 -4.49 34.84 10.48
N ASP A 7 -3.33 35.23 11.00
CA ASP A 7 -2.04 35.05 10.32
C ASP A 7 -0.97 34.40 11.22
N THR A 8 -1.39 33.37 11.96
CA THR A 8 -0.48 32.56 12.80
C THR A 8 -0.67 31.06 12.57
N PHE A 9 -0.72 30.63 11.30
CA PHE A 9 -0.53 29.21 10.94
C PHE A 9 0.43 29.02 9.75
N SER A 10 1.08 30.11 9.34
CA SER A 10 2.01 30.15 8.22
C SER A 10 3.44 30.23 8.75
N LYS A 11 4.04 29.09 9.14
CA LYS A 11 5.51 28.87 9.27
C LYS A 11 5.89 27.49 9.86
N LYS A 12 5.43 26.36 9.31
CA LYS A 12 6.18 25.08 9.47
C LYS A 12 5.90 23.92 8.50
N PHE A 13 5.25 24.14 7.36
CA PHE A 13 5.22 23.12 6.29
C PHE A 13 5.94 23.65 5.06
N ARG A 14 7.28 23.58 5.11
CA ARG A 14 8.14 23.93 3.97
C ARG A 14 8.08 22.76 2.97
N ILE A 15 7.65 23.10 1.76
CA ILE A 15 7.21 22.21 0.66
C ILE A 15 8.41 21.57 -0.08
N HIS A 16 9.40 21.06 0.66
CA HIS A 16 10.54 20.33 0.06
C HIS A 16 10.77 18.92 0.66
N ASP A 17 9.93 18.51 1.62
CA ASP A 17 10.01 17.23 2.35
C ASP A 17 8.84 16.28 2.06
N VAL A 18 8.33 16.25 0.82
CA VAL A 18 7.52 15.08 0.37
C VAL A 18 8.49 13.97 -0.04
N VAL A 19 9.33 13.58 0.92
CA VAL A 19 10.32 12.50 0.85
C VAL A 19 9.55 11.19 1.02
N PHE A 20 8.95 10.71 -0.08
CA PHE A 20 8.26 9.42 -0.13
C PHE A 20 9.22 8.23 -0.32
N ARG A 21 10.51 8.40 0.01
CA ARG A 21 11.57 7.37 -0.11
C ARG A 21 12.55 7.35 1.07
N ASP A 22 12.17 7.85 2.25
CA ASP A 22 12.99 7.71 3.46
C ASP A 22 12.19 7.26 4.67
N ARG A 23 11.80 5.97 4.67
CA ARG A 23 11.42 5.25 5.88
C ARG A 23 12.43 4.15 6.17
N ARG A 24 13.73 4.48 6.10
CA ARG A 24 14.81 3.62 6.59
C ARG A 24 15.78 4.26 7.57
N TYR A 25 15.56 5.50 8.05
CA TYR A 25 16.48 6.12 9.03
C TYR A 25 15.87 6.73 10.30
N SER A 26 14.54 6.70 10.50
CA SER A 26 13.91 7.25 11.73
C SER A 26 13.13 6.20 12.51
N ASN A 27 13.70 5.00 12.66
CA ASN A 27 13.16 4.00 13.60
C ASN A 27 14.08 3.83 14.81
N SER A 28 15.40 3.98 14.71
CA SER A 28 16.30 3.72 15.86
C SER A 28 16.12 4.69 17.03
N GLU A 29 15.93 5.99 16.79
CA GLU A 29 15.76 6.98 17.86
C GLU A 29 14.34 7.02 18.42
N GLN A 30 13.34 6.82 17.56
CA GLN A 30 11.94 6.72 18.00
C GLN A 30 11.70 5.41 18.74
N ASP A 31 12.24 4.28 18.27
CA ASP A 31 12.16 2.98 18.95
C ASP A 31 12.86 3.03 20.32
N ALA A 32 13.98 3.75 20.46
CA ALA A 32 14.65 3.95 21.75
C ALA A 32 13.84 4.84 22.71
N MET A 33 13.23 5.92 22.21
CA MET A 33 12.39 6.82 23.01
C MET A 33 11.05 6.14 23.38
N THR A 34 10.45 5.37 22.48
CA THR A 34 9.26 4.59 22.75
C THR A 34 9.55 3.40 23.65
N GLN A 35 10.69 2.72 23.56
CA GLN A 35 11.07 1.66 24.52
C GLN A 35 11.27 2.22 25.94
N LEU A 36 11.78 3.45 26.08
CA LEU A 36 11.86 4.14 27.37
C LEU A 36 10.48 4.55 27.90
N LEU A 37 9.56 4.98 27.04
CA LEU A 37 8.18 5.28 27.45
C LEU A 37 7.37 4.01 27.76
N ASP A 38 7.58 2.93 27.00
CA ASP A 38 6.88 1.65 27.15
C ASP A 38 7.34 0.88 28.40
N SER A 39 8.63 1.00 28.77
CA SER A 39 9.15 0.49 30.04
C SER A 39 8.63 1.24 31.27
N LEU A 40 8.32 2.53 31.16
CA LEU A 40 7.67 3.30 32.23
C LEU A 40 6.17 2.99 32.36
N ILE A 41 5.52 2.50 31.30
CA ILE A 41 4.10 2.11 31.28
C ILE A 41 3.90 0.62 31.64
N THR A 42 4.91 -0.23 31.46
CA THR A 42 4.90 -1.71 31.67
C THR A 42 4.84 -2.17 33.15
N ASN A 43 4.47 -1.30 34.09
CA ASN A 43 4.03 -1.75 35.43
C ASN A 43 2.54 -2.19 35.46
N SER A 44 1.92 -2.43 34.29
CA SER A 44 0.57 -2.98 34.19
C SER A 44 0.53 -4.23 33.30
N PRO A 45 0.18 -5.43 33.83
CA PRO A 45 0.16 -6.66 33.06
C PRO A 45 -1.17 -6.83 32.32
N VAL A 46 -1.34 -6.15 31.18
CA VAL A 46 -2.38 -6.51 30.20
C VAL A 46 -1.73 -6.63 28.83
N SER A 47 -1.57 -7.87 28.36
CA SER A 47 -0.88 -8.26 27.13
C SER A 47 -1.44 -7.60 25.85
N PRO A 48 -0.68 -6.74 25.13
CA PRO A 48 -1.06 -6.22 23.82
C PRO A 48 -0.91 -7.25 22.67
N ALA A 49 -0.21 -8.37 22.90
CA ALA A 49 0.09 -9.37 21.86
C ALA A 49 -1.15 -10.12 21.30
N LEU A 50 -2.18 -10.31 22.12
CA LEU A 50 -3.42 -11.01 21.72
C LEU A 50 -4.29 -10.16 20.77
N GLY A 51 -4.33 -8.84 20.96
CA GLY A 51 -5.10 -7.92 20.12
C GLY A 51 -4.48 -7.72 18.73
N ALA A 52 -3.15 -7.55 18.68
CA ALA A 52 -2.42 -7.40 17.42
C ALA A 52 -2.56 -8.63 16.51
N SER A 53 -2.59 -9.85 17.08
CA SER A 53 -2.82 -11.08 16.31
C SER A 53 -4.25 -11.15 15.76
N ALA A 54 -5.27 -10.77 16.55
CA ALA A 54 -6.66 -10.81 16.10
C ALA A 54 -6.95 -9.82 14.97
N GLU A 55 -6.41 -8.59 15.08
CA GLU A 55 -6.52 -7.58 14.03
C GLU A 55 -5.78 -8.01 12.75
N THR A 56 -4.57 -8.57 12.90
CA THR A 56 -3.80 -9.14 11.78
C THR A 56 -4.59 -10.23 11.05
N ASP A 57 -5.21 -11.17 11.77
CA ASP A 57 -5.99 -12.24 11.17
C ASP A 57 -7.29 -11.75 10.51
N LEU A 58 -7.86 -10.65 10.99
CA LEU A 58 -9.01 -10.01 10.36
C LEU A 58 -8.61 -9.41 9.01
N TYR A 59 -7.57 -8.59 8.96
CA TYR A 59 -7.13 -7.97 7.70
C TYR A 59 -6.62 -8.99 6.71
N ARG A 60 -5.92 -10.03 7.18
CA ARG A 60 -5.52 -11.16 6.35
C ARG A 60 -6.70 -11.81 5.64
N ARG A 61 -7.80 -12.08 6.37
CA ARG A 61 -9.02 -12.65 5.79
C ARG A 61 -9.66 -11.72 4.76
N ARG A 62 -9.63 -10.41 4.99
CA ARG A 62 -10.11 -9.41 4.01
C ARG A 62 -9.24 -9.38 2.77
N LEU A 63 -7.91 -9.38 2.94
CA LEU A 63 -6.95 -9.41 1.84
C LEU A 63 -7.07 -10.69 1.00
N GLN A 64 -7.34 -11.85 1.63
CA GLN A 64 -7.55 -13.11 0.91
C GLN A 64 -8.79 -13.12 0.01
N ARG A 65 -9.79 -12.26 0.28
CA ARG A 65 -10.99 -12.12 -0.57
C ARG A 65 -10.73 -11.30 -1.82
N LEU A 66 -9.59 -10.62 -1.91
CA LEU A 66 -9.23 -9.84 -3.10
C LEU A 66 -8.94 -10.75 -4.29
N PRO A 67 -9.23 -10.30 -5.52
CA PRO A 67 -8.76 -10.97 -6.72
C PRO A 67 -7.24 -11.14 -6.68
N ARG A 68 -6.74 -12.30 -7.14
CA ARG A 68 -5.29 -12.62 -7.11
C ARG A 68 -4.41 -11.53 -7.71
N ARG A 69 -4.83 -10.90 -8.81
CA ARG A 69 -4.06 -9.80 -9.44
C ARG A 69 -3.96 -8.57 -8.55
N VAL A 70 -5.05 -8.18 -7.88
CA VAL A 70 -5.08 -7.04 -6.96
C VAL A 70 -4.19 -7.31 -5.75
N LEU A 71 -4.29 -8.52 -5.19
CA LEU A 71 -3.44 -8.94 -4.09
C LEU A 71 -1.96 -8.99 -4.49
N GLN A 72 -1.64 -9.41 -5.72
CA GLN A 72 -0.27 -9.43 -6.24
C GLN A 72 0.31 -8.02 -6.33
N VAL A 73 -0.43 -7.05 -6.88
CA VAL A 73 -0.03 -5.64 -6.94
C VAL A 73 0.23 -5.10 -5.52
N PHE A 74 -0.68 -5.38 -4.59
CA PHE A 74 -0.53 -4.98 -3.19
C PHE A 74 0.74 -5.55 -2.55
N LEU A 75 0.99 -6.85 -2.71
CA LEU A 75 2.18 -7.51 -2.13
C LEU A 75 3.49 -7.01 -2.76
N LEU A 76 3.52 -6.78 -4.08
CA LEU A 76 4.69 -6.22 -4.77
C LEU A 76 5.02 -4.81 -4.28
N SER A 77 4.00 -3.97 -4.08
CA SER A 77 4.22 -2.63 -3.52
C SER A 77 4.63 -2.71 -2.06
N ARG A 78 4.02 -3.60 -1.28
CA ARG A 78 4.19 -3.61 0.19
C ARG A 78 5.45 -4.34 0.67
N LEU A 79 5.78 -5.49 0.10
CA LEU A 79 6.88 -6.35 0.56
C LEU A 79 8.18 -6.13 -0.22
N ASP A 80 8.07 -5.68 -1.47
CA ASP A 80 9.21 -5.54 -2.38
C ASP A 80 9.56 -4.08 -2.69
N ASP A 81 8.82 -3.11 -2.12
CA ASP A 81 8.99 -1.67 -2.33
C ASP A 81 9.01 -1.23 -3.81
N PHE A 82 8.37 -1.99 -4.71
CA PHE A 82 8.30 -1.64 -6.12
C PHE A 82 7.48 -0.35 -6.34
N SER A 83 7.96 0.52 -7.23
CA SER A 83 7.20 1.69 -7.68
C SER A 83 6.03 1.28 -8.58
N TYR A 84 5.03 2.13 -8.73
CA TYR A 84 3.86 1.81 -9.58
C TYR A 84 4.25 1.62 -11.05
N THR A 85 5.29 2.31 -11.53
CA THR A 85 5.85 2.14 -12.86
C THR A 85 6.54 0.78 -13.02
N ASP A 86 7.26 0.33 -12.00
CA ASP A 86 7.93 -0.98 -12.05
C ASP A 86 6.92 -2.13 -11.98
N ILE A 87 5.87 -1.99 -11.15
CA ILE A 87 4.77 -2.94 -11.07
C ILE A 87 4.02 -3.00 -12.41
N ALA A 88 3.75 -1.85 -13.03
CA ALA A 88 3.13 -1.74 -14.34
C ALA A 88 3.94 -2.50 -15.41
N GLN A 89 5.26 -2.28 -15.46
CA GLN A 89 6.15 -3.00 -16.37
C GLN A 89 6.25 -4.49 -16.07
N LEU A 90 6.28 -4.88 -14.79
CA LEU A 90 6.39 -6.27 -14.37
C LEU A 90 5.13 -7.08 -14.72
N LEU A 91 3.96 -6.48 -14.57
CA LEU A 91 2.67 -7.11 -14.80
C LEU A 91 2.11 -6.86 -16.22
N ASP A 92 2.82 -6.08 -17.04
CA ASP A 92 2.39 -5.69 -18.40
C ASP A 92 1.01 -5.00 -18.39
N VAL A 93 0.84 -4.05 -17.47
CA VAL A 93 -0.39 -3.26 -17.28
C VAL A 93 -0.06 -1.78 -17.19
N ASP A 94 -1.06 -0.92 -17.40
CA ASP A 94 -0.90 0.52 -17.24
C ASP A 94 -0.81 0.97 -15.77
N ALA A 95 -0.09 2.07 -15.50
CA ALA A 95 0.08 2.64 -14.17
C ALA A 95 -1.26 3.05 -13.52
N ALA A 96 -2.23 3.55 -14.30
CA ALA A 96 -3.56 3.86 -13.77
C ALA A 96 -4.34 2.58 -13.39
N THR A 97 -3.98 1.43 -13.96
CA THR A 97 -4.56 0.14 -13.55
C THR A 97 -3.96 -0.32 -12.23
N VAL A 98 -2.66 -0.10 -12.00
CA VAL A 98 -2.01 -0.36 -10.71
C VAL A 98 -2.62 0.49 -9.61
N GLU A 99 -2.83 1.79 -9.87
CA GLU A 99 -3.47 2.73 -8.95
C GLU A 99 -4.89 2.30 -8.56
N ARG A 100 -5.71 1.91 -9.56
CA ARG A 100 -7.06 1.38 -9.34
C ARG A 100 -7.03 0.08 -8.53
N CYS A 101 -6.11 -0.83 -8.83
CA CYS A 101 -5.93 -2.06 -8.05
C CYS A 101 -5.59 -1.73 -6.60
N MET A 102 -4.66 -0.79 -6.36
CA MET A 102 -4.24 -0.43 -5.01
C MET A 102 -5.37 0.23 -4.22
N THR A 103 -6.10 1.15 -4.84
CA THR A 103 -7.29 1.77 -4.25
C THR A 103 -8.31 0.71 -3.87
N ALA A 104 -8.65 -0.20 -4.79
CA ALA A 104 -9.59 -1.28 -4.54
C ALA A 104 -9.12 -2.22 -3.40
N ALA A 105 -7.82 -2.49 -3.31
CA ALA A 105 -7.25 -3.30 -2.22
C ALA A 105 -7.50 -2.66 -0.85
N LEU A 106 -7.22 -1.36 -0.72
CA LEU A 106 -7.38 -0.64 0.54
C LEU A 106 -8.85 -0.44 0.91
N GLU A 107 -9.70 -0.03 -0.03
CA GLU A 107 -11.13 0.15 0.19
C GLU A 107 -11.81 -1.15 0.65
N ARG A 108 -11.38 -2.31 0.12
CA ARG A 108 -11.92 -3.61 0.52
C ARG A 108 -11.49 -4.04 1.94
N CYS A 109 -10.36 -3.52 2.42
CA CYS A 109 -9.88 -3.81 3.77
C CYS A 109 -10.59 -2.93 4.83
N VAL A 110 -11.18 -1.80 4.44
CA VAL A 110 -12.00 -0.95 5.32
C VAL A 110 -13.32 -1.66 5.67
N SER A 111 -13.69 -1.65 6.96
CA SER A 111 -14.81 -2.44 7.50
C SER A 111 -16.17 -2.10 6.88
N GLU A 112 -16.93 -3.12 6.45
CA GLU A 112 -18.29 -3.00 5.88
C GLU A 112 -19.34 -2.42 6.85
N SER A 113 -19.00 -2.23 8.12
CA SER A 113 -19.90 -2.06 9.26
C SER A 113 -20.81 -0.81 9.27
N ALA A 114 -20.68 0.12 8.33
CA ALA A 114 -21.60 1.26 8.23
C ALA A 114 -21.54 1.87 6.83
N GLU A 115 -22.40 1.41 5.92
CA GLU A 115 -22.45 1.86 4.53
C GLU A 115 -22.75 3.37 4.39
N HIS A 116 -23.29 4.00 5.44
CA HIS A 116 -23.68 5.42 5.49
C HIS A 116 -22.87 6.27 6.50
N ASP A 117 -21.74 5.78 7.02
CA ASP A 117 -20.92 6.58 7.94
C ASP A 117 -20.12 7.67 7.19
N PRO A 118 -20.32 8.98 7.50
CA PRO A 118 -19.54 10.04 6.88
C PRO A 118 -18.04 9.92 7.19
N ALA A 119 -17.63 9.36 8.33
CA ALA A 119 -16.22 9.15 8.65
C ALA A 119 -15.59 8.10 7.71
N ARG A 120 -16.34 7.05 7.35
CA ARG A 120 -15.92 6.06 6.33
C ARG A 120 -15.75 6.72 4.97
N ALA A 121 -16.67 7.58 4.55
CA ALA A 121 -16.57 8.27 3.26
C ALA A 121 -15.30 9.13 3.17
N ILE A 122 -15.00 9.89 4.22
CA ILE A 122 -13.79 10.72 4.30
C ILE A 122 -12.53 9.83 4.32
N LEU A 123 -12.53 8.70 5.04
CA LEU A 123 -11.41 7.75 5.05
C LEU A 123 -11.14 7.15 3.65
N LEU A 124 -12.18 6.76 2.93
CA LEU A 124 -12.03 6.25 1.56
C LEU A 124 -11.44 7.32 0.63
N GLN A 125 -11.86 8.57 0.78
CA GLN A 125 -11.26 9.69 0.05
C GLN A 125 -9.79 9.90 0.41
N ALA A 126 -9.45 9.79 1.70
CA ALA A 126 -8.07 9.87 2.18
C ALA A 126 -7.19 8.74 1.60
N LEU A 127 -7.70 7.50 1.54
CA LEU A 127 -7.01 6.36 0.95
C LEU A 127 -6.75 6.55 -0.55
N ARG A 128 -7.71 7.14 -1.28
CA ARG A 128 -7.53 7.49 -2.70
C ARG A 128 -6.41 8.51 -2.87
N TRP A 129 -6.40 9.57 -2.05
CA TRP A 129 -5.31 10.55 -2.06
C TRP A 129 -3.97 9.91 -1.71
N TYR A 130 -3.93 9.02 -0.72
CA TYR A 130 -2.73 8.30 -0.33
C TYR A 130 -2.14 7.49 -1.49
N VAL A 131 -2.97 6.71 -2.19
CA VAL A 131 -2.55 5.92 -3.37
C VAL A 131 -2.13 6.82 -4.52
N HIS A 132 -2.89 7.88 -4.79
CA HIS A 132 -2.61 8.79 -5.89
C HIS A 132 -1.27 9.52 -5.71
N LEU A 133 -0.95 9.94 -4.48
CA LEU A 133 0.33 10.60 -4.15
C LEU A 133 1.55 9.66 -4.22
N GLN A 134 1.35 8.34 -4.19
CA GLN A 134 2.42 7.37 -4.42
C GLN A 134 2.76 7.19 -5.90
N SER A 135 1.85 7.56 -6.81
CA SER A 135 2.09 7.48 -8.24
C SER A 135 3.09 8.57 -8.67
N PRO A 136 4.17 8.22 -9.39
CA PRO A 136 5.15 9.20 -9.87
C PRO A 136 4.56 10.19 -10.90
N GLN A 137 3.35 9.93 -11.41
CA GLN A 137 2.63 10.82 -12.32
C GLN A 137 1.83 11.93 -11.61
N ALA A 138 1.92 12.04 -10.28
CA ALA A 138 1.22 13.08 -9.53
C ALA A 138 1.66 14.50 -9.96
N THR A 139 0.82 15.13 -10.76
CA THR A 139 1.01 16.47 -11.33
C THR A 139 0.91 17.57 -10.28
N ALA A 140 1.46 18.75 -10.58
CA ALA A 140 1.40 19.91 -9.70
C ALA A 140 -0.05 20.34 -9.39
N SER A 141 -0.97 20.20 -10.34
CA SER A 141 -2.40 20.49 -10.15
C SER A 141 -3.04 19.56 -9.11
N GLN A 142 -2.74 18.26 -9.16
CA GLN A 142 -3.27 17.28 -8.20
C GLN A 142 -2.76 17.56 -6.77
N ARG A 143 -1.55 18.09 -6.62
CA ARG A 143 -1.03 18.50 -5.30
C ARG A 143 -1.77 19.73 -4.75
N ILE A 144 -2.18 20.64 -5.62
CA ILE A 144 -3.00 21.81 -5.25
C ILE A 144 -4.40 21.35 -4.86
N GLU A 145 -4.99 20.42 -5.60
CA GLU A 145 -6.30 19.83 -5.28
C GLU A 145 -6.27 19.08 -3.94
N PHE A 146 -5.22 18.30 -3.67
CA PHE A 146 -5.01 17.66 -2.37
C PHE A 146 -4.91 18.68 -1.23
N ARG A 147 -4.20 19.80 -1.46
CA ARG A 147 -4.11 20.89 -0.47
C ARG A 147 -5.50 21.49 -0.20
N HIS A 148 -6.25 21.80 -1.25
CA HIS A 148 -7.61 22.31 -1.11
C HIS A 148 -8.51 21.34 -0.36
N TRP A 149 -8.36 20.03 -0.62
CA TRP A 149 -9.07 19.01 0.15
C TRP A 149 -8.67 19.04 1.62
N LEU A 150 -7.37 19.06 1.96
CA LEU A 150 -6.91 19.13 3.35
C LEU A 150 -7.42 20.37 4.10
N ASP A 151 -7.46 21.52 3.44
CA ASP A 151 -7.84 22.79 4.05
C ASP A 151 -9.37 22.94 4.20
N ALA A 152 -10.17 22.11 3.53
CA ALA A 152 -11.63 22.21 3.52
C ALA A 152 -12.30 21.76 4.85
N ASP A 153 -11.75 20.75 5.52
CA ASP A 153 -12.29 20.23 6.80
C ASP A 153 -11.13 19.67 7.67
N PRO A 154 -11.02 20.07 8.96
CA PRO A 154 -10.05 19.47 9.89
C PRO A 154 -10.10 17.93 9.97
N ARG A 155 -11.25 17.31 9.70
CA ARG A 155 -11.44 15.85 9.68
C ARG A 155 -10.66 15.18 8.55
N HIS A 156 -10.38 15.90 7.46
CA HIS A 156 -9.62 15.37 6.33
C HIS A 156 -8.18 15.06 6.71
N LEU A 157 -7.55 15.90 7.55
CA LEU A 157 -6.20 15.65 8.06
C LEU A 157 -6.17 14.38 8.92
N ALA A 158 -7.12 14.23 9.85
CA ALA A 158 -7.23 13.04 10.69
C ALA A 158 -7.46 11.78 9.85
N ALA A 159 -8.31 11.86 8.83
CA ALA A 159 -8.54 10.74 7.91
C ALA A 159 -7.30 10.39 7.09
N PHE A 160 -6.50 11.37 6.67
CA PHE A 160 -5.23 11.14 6.00
C PHE A 160 -4.22 10.44 6.92
N GLN A 161 -4.10 10.87 8.18
CA GLN A 161 -3.25 10.20 9.17
C GLN A 161 -3.72 8.75 9.42
N ASN A 162 -5.03 8.53 9.51
CA ASN A 162 -5.60 7.19 9.64
C ASN A 162 -5.26 6.30 8.43
N SER A 163 -5.22 6.86 7.22
CA SER A 163 -4.81 6.12 6.02
C SER A 163 -3.36 5.64 6.08
N GLU A 164 -2.45 6.44 6.65
CA GLU A 164 -1.05 6.04 6.85
C GLU A 164 -0.90 4.97 7.93
N GLN A 165 -1.60 5.14 9.06
CA GLN A 165 -1.60 4.14 10.12
C GLN A 165 -2.16 2.81 9.59
N PHE A 166 -3.26 2.88 8.86
CA PHE A 166 -3.87 1.73 8.21
C PHE A 166 -2.88 1.01 7.29
N TRP A 167 -2.17 1.74 6.43
CA TRP A 167 -1.13 1.15 5.58
C TRP A 167 -0.03 0.42 6.39
N ARG A 168 0.36 0.95 7.55
CA ARG A 168 1.31 0.27 8.45
C ARG A 168 0.73 -1.01 9.05
N THR A 169 -0.52 -0.99 9.50
CA THR A 169 -1.18 -2.18 10.09
C THR A 169 -1.28 -3.35 9.11
N LEU A 170 -1.33 -3.06 7.80
CA LEU A 170 -1.38 -4.11 6.77
C LEU A 170 -0.04 -4.82 6.52
N GLN A 171 1.07 -4.38 7.12
CA GLN A 171 2.38 -5.04 6.96
C GLN A 171 2.37 -6.47 7.48
N GLY A 172 1.94 -6.67 8.72
CA GLY A 172 1.83 -7.99 9.36
C GLY A 172 1.06 -8.98 8.47
N PRO A 173 -0.20 -8.71 8.09
CA PRO A 173 -0.96 -9.64 7.26
C PRO A 173 -0.40 -9.81 5.84
N ALA A 174 0.26 -8.78 5.27
CA ALA A 174 0.94 -8.91 3.98
C ALA A 174 2.08 -9.92 4.04
N GLU A 175 2.92 -9.89 5.08
CA GLU A 175 4.03 -10.82 5.27
C GLU A 175 3.55 -12.27 5.32
N ILE A 176 2.47 -12.54 6.06
CA ILE A 176 1.99 -13.92 6.19
C ILE A 176 1.30 -14.43 4.91
N LEU A 177 0.74 -13.53 4.08
CA LEU A 177 0.22 -13.89 2.75
C LEU A 177 1.34 -14.01 1.70
N GLY A 178 2.39 -13.22 1.86
CA GLY A 178 3.57 -13.18 0.99
C GLY A 178 4.58 -14.29 1.29
N ALA A 179 4.48 -14.97 2.43
CA ALA A 179 5.44 -16.00 2.89
C ALA A 179 5.71 -17.12 1.87
N SER A 180 4.73 -17.45 1.02
CA SER A 180 4.90 -18.46 -0.04
C SER A 180 5.64 -17.95 -1.29
N GLY A 181 5.96 -16.65 -1.37
CA GLY A 181 6.73 -16.04 -2.46
C GLY A 181 6.03 -16.04 -3.82
N TRP A 182 4.75 -16.42 -3.88
CA TRP A 182 4.01 -16.54 -5.14
C TRP A 182 3.90 -15.23 -5.91
N HIS A 183 3.86 -14.09 -5.21
CA HIS A 183 3.70 -12.75 -5.79
C HIS A 183 4.88 -12.34 -6.69
N ARG A 184 6.08 -12.87 -6.42
CA ARG A 184 7.30 -12.62 -7.21
C ARG A 184 7.43 -13.50 -8.46
N ARG A 185 6.60 -14.53 -8.61
CA ARG A 185 6.74 -15.49 -9.72
C ARG A 185 6.36 -14.83 -11.04
N LYS A 186 7.34 -14.68 -11.94
CA LYS A 186 7.09 -14.23 -13.31
C LYS A 186 6.36 -15.36 -14.09
N PRO A 187 5.23 -15.07 -14.77
CA PRO A 187 4.49 -16.07 -15.54
C PRO A 187 5.25 -16.57 -16.78
N ARG A 188 6.39 -15.97 -17.14
CA ARG A 188 7.10 -16.21 -18.42
C ARG A 188 7.86 -17.54 -18.51
N VAL A 189 7.98 -18.31 -17.42
CA VAL A 189 8.67 -19.61 -17.47
C VAL A 189 7.89 -20.64 -18.30
N TYR A 190 6.56 -20.52 -18.37
CA TYR A 190 5.72 -21.51 -19.07
C TYR A 190 5.91 -21.46 -20.60
N PHE A 191 6.03 -20.26 -21.18
CA PHE A 191 6.23 -20.12 -22.63
C PHE A 191 7.60 -20.62 -23.10
N GLY A 192 8.66 -20.38 -22.32
CA GLY A 192 9.99 -20.91 -22.63
C GLY A 192 10.02 -22.44 -22.60
N TRP A 193 9.34 -23.04 -21.62
CA TRP A 193 9.26 -24.49 -21.49
C TRP A 193 8.40 -25.16 -22.58
N VAL A 194 7.29 -24.52 -22.99
CA VAL A 194 6.45 -24.99 -24.10
C VAL A 194 7.19 -24.92 -25.44
N LEU A 195 7.97 -23.86 -25.69
CA LEU A 195 8.78 -23.76 -26.90
C LEU A 195 9.89 -24.81 -26.95
N VAL A 196 10.57 -25.07 -25.83
CA VAL A 196 11.59 -26.14 -25.76
C VAL A 196 10.97 -27.50 -26.00
N THR A 197 9.81 -27.80 -25.39
CA THR A 197 9.12 -29.08 -25.62
C THR A 197 8.59 -29.24 -27.04
N MET A 198 8.09 -28.17 -27.67
CA MET A 198 7.70 -28.17 -29.09
C MET A 198 8.92 -28.43 -30.00
N LEU A 199 10.05 -27.78 -29.74
CA LEU A 199 11.27 -27.93 -30.53
C LEU A 199 11.87 -29.34 -30.38
N LEU A 200 11.82 -29.90 -29.17
CA LEU A 200 12.30 -31.24 -28.86
C LEU A 200 11.38 -32.32 -29.47
N CYS A 201 10.06 -32.13 -29.45
CA CYS A 201 9.11 -33.00 -30.19
C CYS A 201 9.34 -32.93 -31.71
N GLY A 202 9.58 -31.74 -32.25
CA GLY A 202 9.90 -31.57 -33.67
C GLY A 202 11.16 -32.32 -34.09
N LEU A 203 12.23 -32.23 -33.30
CA LEU A 203 13.49 -32.94 -33.55
C LEU A 203 13.34 -34.47 -33.49
N LEU A 204 12.54 -34.97 -32.55
CA LEU A 204 12.27 -36.41 -32.41
C LEU A 204 11.52 -36.97 -33.62
N VAL A 205 10.52 -36.23 -34.12
CA VAL A 205 9.77 -36.60 -35.34
C VAL A 205 10.67 -36.58 -36.58
N THR A 206 11.64 -35.66 -36.67
CA THR A 206 12.58 -35.63 -37.81
C THR A 206 13.64 -36.74 -37.75
N ALA A 207 13.97 -37.27 -36.57
CA ALA A 207 14.93 -38.37 -36.43
C ALA A 207 14.34 -39.73 -36.87
N GLU A 208 13.05 -39.97 -36.61
CA GLU A 208 12.32 -41.17 -37.05
C GLU A 208 12.07 -41.19 -38.57
N ALA A 209 12.05 -40.03 -39.22
CA ALA A 209 11.87 -39.93 -40.68
C ALA A 209 13.14 -40.19 -41.49
N TYR A 210 14.30 -40.33 -40.82
CA TYR A 210 15.61 -40.50 -41.46
C TYR A 210 16.32 -41.81 -41.08
N SER A 211 15.62 -42.73 -40.40
CA SER A 211 16.02 -44.12 -40.17
C SER A 211 15.23 -45.08 -41.06
#